data_AF-A0A948D2T9-F1
#
_entry.id   AF-A0A948D2T9-F1
#
_cell.length_a   1.000
_cell.length_b   1.000
_cell.length_c   1.000
_cell.angle_alpha   90.00
_cell.angle_beta   90.00
_cell.angle_gamma   90.00
#
_symmetry.space_group_name_H-M   'P 1'
#
loop_
_entity.id
_entity.type
_entity.pdbx_description
1 polymer ?
#
loop_
_entity_poly.entity_id
_entity_poly.type
_entity_poly.pdbx_seq_one_letter_code
_entity_poly.pdbx_strand_id
1 'polypeptide(L)'
;MSNQKQITPLTPQLGENHLAEIKLSSDDIDLMELEEKATQEGFKRNNDFHITIMGFESADALKGVLSKLNQTGQNGLMKKIEDLFQVLNWSFKLSQRYHIKKSGQFDSKHDRTEDRESYIQLVYLPSMEKFYKRLNKLLKTSLPTQVPHVTLFTKGEYKNPDYYGIPIHSKEEFDSLDPVIIE
;
A
#
# COMPACT_ATOMS: atom_id res chain seq x y z
N MET A 1 -4.41 11.39 -24.86
CA MET A 1 -4.63 12.08 -23.57
C MET A 1 -5.58 11.21 -22.76
N SER A 2 -5.07 10.44 -21.80
CA SER A 2 -5.91 9.57 -20.97
C SER A 2 -6.73 10.44 -20.01
N ASN A 3 -8.06 10.32 -20.09
CA ASN A 3 -8.98 10.97 -19.15
C ASN A 3 -8.79 10.31 -17.78
N GLN A 4 -7.90 10.86 -16.94
CA GLN A 4 -7.70 10.36 -15.58
C GLN A 4 -8.96 10.61 -14.75
N LYS A 5 -9.72 9.54 -14.53
CA LYS A 5 -10.92 9.52 -13.69
C LYS A 5 -10.53 9.84 -12.25
N GLN A 6 -11.16 10.87 -11.67
CA GLN A 6 -11.12 11.10 -10.24
C GLN A 6 -12.09 10.10 -9.59
N ILE A 7 -11.58 9.22 -8.73
CA ILE A 7 -12.40 8.20 -8.06
C ILE A 7 -12.91 8.78 -6.74
N THR A 8 -14.21 8.63 -6.50
CA THR A 8 -14.88 9.10 -5.28
C THR A 8 -14.31 8.36 -4.05
N PRO A 9 -13.90 9.07 -2.99
CA PRO A 9 -13.12 8.48 -1.92
C PRO A 9 -13.94 7.52 -1.06
N LEU A 10 -13.32 6.39 -0.70
CA LEU A 10 -13.65 5.63 0.50
C LEU A 10 -12.70 6.07 1.61
N THR A 11 -13.25 6.40 2.79
CA THR A 11 -12.44 6.69 3.96
C THR A 11 -11.67 5.43 4.37
N PRO A 12 -10.34 5.48 4.54
CA PRO A 12 -9.58 4.33 5.02
C PRO A 12 -10.14 3.85 6.35
N GLN A 13 -10.24 2.53 6.50
CA GLN A 13 -10.65 1.90 7.75
C GLN A 13 -9.47 1.18 8.38
N LEU A 14 -9.35 1.31 9.69
CA LEU A 14 -8.31 0.61 10.45
C LEU A 14 -8.80 -0.80 10.79
N GLY A 15 -8.11 -1.82 10.30
CA GLY A 15 -8.42 -3.22 10.57
C GLY A 15 -7.88 -3.71 11.92
N GLU A 16 -8.18 -4.97 12.25
CA GLU A 16 -7.80 -5.61 13.52
C GLU A 16 -6.28 -5.62 13.78
N ASN A 17 -5.48 -5.64 12.71
CA ASN A 17 -4.01 -5.59 12.79
C ASN A 17 -3.42 -4.17 12.72
N HIS A 18 -4.26 -3.14 12.84
CA HIS A 18 -3.91 -1.73 12.65
C HIS A 18 -3.35 -1.38 11.26
N LEU A 19 -3.67 -2.22 10.27
CA LEU A 19 -3.49 -1.90 8.87
C LEU A 19 -4.65 -1.03 8.42
N ALA A 20 -4.39 -0.11 7.50
CA ALA A 20 -5.43 0.71 6.90
C ALA A 20 -5.24 0.79 5.39
N GLU A 21 -6.34 0.72 4.65
CA GLU A 21 -6.34 0.70 3.20
C GLU A 21 -7.58 1.39 2.62
N ILE A 22 -7.46 1.82 1.36
CA ILE A 22 -8.59 2.21 0.51
C ILE A 22 -8.80 1.06 -0.46
N LYS A 23 -9.95 0.39 -0.42
CA LYS A 23 -10.32 -0.64 -1.39
C LYS A 23 -10.72 -0.01 -2.72
N LEU A 24 -10.35 -0.64 -3.83
CA LEU A 24 -10.72 -0.26 -5.19
C LEU A 24 -11.53 -1.37 -5.84
N SER A 25 -12.47 -1.00 -6.71
CA SER A 25 -13.16 -1.96 -7.55
C SER A 25 -12.32 -2.29 -8.79
N SER A 26 -12.60 -3.41 -9.46
CA SER A 26 -12.00 -3.71 -10.76
C SER A 26 -12.31 -2.64 -11.81
N ASP A 27 -13.46 -1.99 -11.70
CA ASP A 27 -13.94 -0.98 -12.67
C ASP A 27 -13.21 0.36 -12.50
N ASP A 28 -12.41 0.50 -11.45
CA ASP A 28 -11.55 1.65 -11.21
C ASP A 28 -10.20 1.53 -11.91
N ILE A 29 -9.85 0.35 -12.43
CA ILE A 29 -8.53 0.04 -12.99
C ILE A 29 -8.66 -0.53 -14.41
N ASP A 30 -8.09 0.16 -15.39
CA ASP A 30 -8.10 -0.28 -16.79
C ASP A 30 -6.99 -1.30 -17.08
N LEU A 31 -7.30 -2.59 -17.07
CA LEU A 31 -6.29 -3.65 -17.21
C LEU A 31 -6.13 -4.20 -18.63
N MET A 32 -6.92 -3.76 -19.62
CA MET A 32 -7.12 -4.53 -20.86
C MET A 32 -5.82 -4.85 -21.61
N GLU A 33 -4.97 -3.85 -21.85
CA GLU A 33 -3.72 -4.05 -22.61
C GLU A 33 -2.65 -4.79 -21.78
N LEU A 34 -2.61 -4.54 -20.47
CA LEU A 34 -1.62 -5.13 -19.57
C LEU A 34 -1.93 -6.59 -19.23
N GLU A 35 -3.19 -6.98 -19.17
CA GLU A 35 -3.63 -8.32 -18.71
C GLU A 35 -3.14 -9.43 -19.63
N GLU A 36 -3.22 -9.24 -20.95
CA GLU A 36 -2.71 -10.21 -21.92
C GLU A 36 -1.19 -10.39 -21.78
N LYS A 37 -0.44 -9.28 -21.80
CA LYS A 37 1.01 -9.28 -21.66
C LYS A 37 1.46 -9.94 -20.35
N ALA A 38 0.88 -9.51 -19.23
CA ALA A 38 1.21 -10.03 -17.91
C ALA A 38 0.97 -11.54 -17.83
N THR A 39 -0.14 -12.02 -18.38
CA THR A 39 -0.47 -13.45 -18.40
C THR A 39 0.53 -14.26 -19.24
N GLN A 40 0.92 -13.77 -20.42
CA GLN A 40 1.92 -14.42 -21.27
C GLN A 40 3.29 -14.51 -20.59
N GLU A 41 3.65 -13.53 -19.77
CA GLU A 41 4.90 -13.48 -19.00
C GLU A 41 4.83 -14.27 -17.68
N GLY A 42 3.68 -14.90 -17.38
CA GLY A 42 3.47 -15.76 -16.22
C GLY A 42 3.07 -15.02 -14.94
N PHE A 43 2.70 -13.75 -15.02
CA PHE A 43 2.13 -13.02 -13.89
C PHE A 43 0.69 -13.45 -13.61
N LYS A 44 0.28 -13.31 -12.36
CA LYS A 44 -1.10 -13.51 -11.91
C LYS A 44 -1.71 -12.19 -11.54
N ARG A 45 -2.96 -11.98 -11.96
CA ARG A 45 -3.76 -10.83 -11.59
C ARG A 45 -4.02 -10.80 -10.09
N ASN A 46 -3.86 -9.63 -9.49
CA ASN A 46 -4.36 -9.37 -8.15
C ASN A 46 -5.88 -9.17 -8.20
N ASN A 47 -6.62 -9.82 -7.30
CA ASN A 47 -8.08 -9.69 -7.21
C ASN A 47 -8.51 -8.80 -6.04
N ASP A 48 -7.57 -8.36 -5.21
CA ASP A 48 -7.81 -7.45 -4.07
C ASP A 48 -7.07 -6.13 -4.28
N PHE A 49 -7.65 -5.27 -5.11
CA PHE A 49 -7.07 -3.96 -5.40
C PHE A 49 -7.28 -3.01 -4.23
N HIS A 50 -6.18 -2.47 -3.72
CA HIS A 50 -6.22 -1.51 -2.63
C HIS A 50 -5.00 -0.58 -2.67
N ILE A 51 -5.13 0.57 -2.02
CA ILE A 51 -4.02 1.46 -1.67
C ILE A 51 -3.79 1.32 -0.18
N THR A 52 -2.64 0.80 0.23
CA THR A 52 -2.25 0.75 1.63
C THR A 52 -1.95 2.15 2.14
N ILE A 53 -2.62 2.56 3.22
CA ILE A 53 -2.43 3.83 3.94
C ILE A 53 -1.57 3.64 5.19
N MET A 54 -1.75 2.51 5.88
CA MET A 54 -0.89 2.06 6.97
C MET A 54 -0.49 0.61 6.73
N GLY A 55 0.76 0.40 6.34
CA GLY A 55 1.39 -0.93 6.24
C GLY A 55 2.01 -1.40 7.55
N PHE A 56 2.65 -2.58 7.50
CA PHE A 56 3.24 -3.27 8.65
C PHE A 56 4.15 -2.38 9.51
N GLU A 57 5.10 -1.66 8.92
CA GLU A 57 6.03 -0.80 9.69
C GLU A 57 5.29 0.25 10.54
N SER A 58 4.29 0.91 9.95
CA SER A 58 3.49 1.92 10.66
C SER A 58 2.56 1.30 11.71
N ALA A 59 2.02 0.11 11.44
CA ALA A 59 1.21 -0.64 12.38
C ALA A 59 2.04 -1.11 13.58
N ASP A 60 3.26 -1.59 13.35
CA ASP A 60 4.16 -2.03 14.41
C ASP A 60 4.66 -0.87 15.26
N ALA A 61 4.96 0.29 14.65
CA ALA A 61 5.23 1.51 15.39
C ALA A 61 4.05 1.92 16.28
N LEU A 62 2.81 1.84 15.78
CA LEU A 62 1.61 2.11 16.57
C LEU A 62 1.46 1.11 17.71
N LYS A 63 1.59 -0.20 17.46
CA LYS A 63 1.55 -1.24 18.52
C LYS A 63 2.58 -0.98 19.61
N GLY A 64 3.80 -0.58 19.23
CA GLY A 64 4.88 -0.24 20.15
C GLY A 64 4.59 0.97 21.04
N VAL A 65 3.76 1.92 20.56
CA VAL A 65 3.26 3.04 21.37
C VAL A 65 2.09 2.61 22.26
N LEU A 66 1.12 1.87 21.70
CA LEU A 66 -0.07 1.41 22.42
C LEU A 66 0.26 0.54 23.63
N SER A 67 1.26 -0.34 23.51
CA SER A 67 1.70 -1.23 24.59
C SER A 67 2.22 -0.49 25.83
N LYS A 68 2.57 0.79 25.71
CA LYS A 68 3.05 1.65 26.80
C LYS A 68 1.94 2.49 27.45
N LEU A 69 0.73 2.46 26.89
CA LEU A 69 -0.41 3.24 27.35
C LEU A 69 -1.39 2.35 28.12
N ASN A 70 -2.08 2.94 29.09
CA ASN A 70 -3.25 2.30 29.70
C ASN A 70 -4.45 2.33 28.73
N GLN A 71 -5.54 1.62 29.06
CA GLN A 71 -6.71 1.50 28.20
C GLN A 71 -7.28 2.86 27.76
N THR A 72 -7.36 3.84 28.67
CA THR A 72 -7.85 5.19 28.35
C THR A 72 -6.93 5.89 27.35
N GLY A 73 -5.62 5.77 27.52
CA GLY A 73 -4.62 6.31 26.60
C GLY A 73 -4.66 5.64 25.23
N GLN A 74 -4.83 4.31 25.19
CA GLN A 74 -4.99 3.54 23.96
C GLN A 74 -6.23 4.02 23.19
N ASN A 75 -7.41 4.04 23.84
CA ASN A 75 -8.65 4.51 23.23
C ASN A 75 -8.52 5.95 22.72
N GLY A 76 -7.88 6.83 23.50
CA GLY A 76 -7.65 8.22 23.11
C GLY A 76 -6.71 8.39 21.92
N LEU A 77 -5.67 7.55 21.79
CA LEU A 77 -4.77 7.56 20.64
C LEU A 77 -5.46 7.01 19.39
N MET A 78 -6.17 5.88 19.52
CA MET A 78 -6.92 5.27 18.42
C MET A 78 -7.97 6.23 17.85
N LYS A 79 -8.74 6.88 18.73
CA LYS A 79 -9.71 7.90 18.33
C LYS A 79 -9.08 9.04 17.54
N LYS A 80 -7.90 9.51 17.93
CA LYS A 80 -7.17 10.57 17.21
C LYS A 80 -6.73 10.12 15.82
N ILE A 81 -6.30 8.86 15.67
CA ILE A 81 -5.91 8.29 14.38
C ILE A 81 -7.14 8.13 13.47
N GLU A 82 -8.25 7.63 14.01
CA GLU A 82 -9.54 7.59 13.30
C GLU A 82 -9.97 8.98 12.84
N ASP A 83 -9.85 10.00 13.70
CA ASP A 83 -10.15 11.38 13.35
C ASP A 83 -9.25 11.89 12.21
N LEU A 84 -7.98 11.47 12.14
CA LEU A 84 -7.12 11.79 10.99
C LEU A 84 -7.66 11.21 9.69
N PHE A 85 -8.19 9.97 9.71
CA PHE A 85 -8.83 9.39 8.52
C PHE A 85 -10.08 10.18 8.12
N GLN A 86 -10.90 10.62 9.07
CA GLN A 86 -12.16 11.31 8.76
C GLN A 86 -11.97 12.73 8.24
N VAL A 87 -10.96 13.47 8.69
CA VAL A 87 -10.78 14.90 8.33
C VAL A 87 -9.97 15.11 7.05
N LEU A 88 -9.26 14.09 6.56
CA LEU A 88 -8.45 14.20 5.36
C LEU A 88 -9.25 13.81 4.12
N ASN A 89 -8.98 14.48 3.00
CA ASN A 89 -9.61 14.16 1.72
C ASN A 89 -8.80 13.05 1.02
N TRP A 90 -9.36 11.84 0.95
CA TRP A 90 -8.70 10.67 0.35
C TRP A 90 -8.94 10.53 -1.15
N SER A 91 -9.35 11.61 -1.83
CA SER A 91 -9.42 11.62 -3.29
C SER A 91 -8.04 11.34 -3.89
N PHE A 92 -8.01 10.48 -4.90
CA PHE A 92 -6.78 10.08 -5.57
C PHE A 92 -6.93 10.06 -7.08
N LYS A 93 -5.79 9.97 -7.76
CA LYS A 93 -5.70 9.73 -9.20
C LYS A 93 -4.70 8.62 -9.46
N LEU A 94 -5.07 7.68 -10.32
CA LEU A 94 -4.13 6.71 -10.86
C LEU A 94 -3.12 7.40 -11.78
N SER A 95 -1.88 6.97 -11.71
CA SER A 95 -0.75 7.55 -12.44
C SER A 95 -0.04 6.46 -13.28
N GLN A 96 1.26 6.63 -13.47
CA GLN A 96 2.14 5.78 -14.27
C GLN A 96 2.21 4.34 -13.71
N ARG A 97 2.34 3.37 -14.62
CA ARG A 97 2.57 1.97 -14.29
C ARG A 97 4.04 1.63 -14.32
N TYR A 98 4.43 0.75 -13.41
CA TYR A 98 5.80 0.29 -13.29
C TYR A 98 5.85 -1.23 -13.14
N HIS A 99 6.91 -1.78 -13.71
CA HIS A 99 7.44 -3.07 -13.33
C HIS A 99 8.51 -2.89 -12.25
N ILE A 100 8.37 -3.64 -11.16
CA ILE A 100 9.33 -3.68 -10.06
C ILE A 100 9.71 -5.12 -9.73
N LYS A 101 10.94 -5.30 -9.25
CA LYS A 101 11.47 -6.58 -8.80
C LYS A 101 12.12 -6.44 -7.44
N LYS A 102 11.94 -7.41 -6.55
CA LYS A 102 12.59 -7.47 -5.23
C LYS A 102 12.87 -8.91 -4.85
N SER A 103 14.07 -9.19 -4.37
CA SER A 103 14.42 -10.45 -3.71
C SER A 103 14.20 -10.30 -2.20
N GLY A 104 13.53 -11.24 -1.57
CA GLY A 104 13.27 -11.15 -0.13
C GLY A 104 12.39 -12.27 0.41
N GLN A 105 12.09 -12.18 1.70
CA GLN A 105 11.13 -13.06 2.36
C GLN A 105 9.74 -12.46 2.23
N PHE A 106 8.89 -13.11 1.43
CA PHE A 106 7.50 -12.70 1.20
C PHE A 106 6.48 -13.66 1.83
N ASP A 107 6.96 -14.66 2.56
CA ASP A 107 6.15 -15.60 3.31
C ASP A 107 6.68 -15.68 4.74
N SER A 108 5.90 -15.17 5.69
CA SER A 108 6.29 -15.21 7.11
C SER A 108 6.25 -16.62 7.72
N LYS A 109 5.60 -17.59 7.05
CA LYS A 109 5.50 -18.99 7.50
C LYS A 109 6.71 -19.82 7.08
N HIS A 110 7.41 -19.41 6.03
CA HIS A 110 8.54 -20.15 5.47
C HIS A 110 9.74 -19.23 5.34
N ASP A 111 10.86 -19.59 5.97
CA ASP A 111 12.12 -18.84 5.94
C ASP A 111 12.83 -18.97 4.58
N ARG A 112 12.14 -18.56 3.51
CA ARG A 112 12.58 -18.68 2.12
C ARG A 112 12.65 -17.31 1.50
N THR A 113 13.79 -17.05 0.87
CA THR A 113 13.95 -15.92 -0.03
C THR A 113 13.44 -16.33 -1.40
N GLU A 114 12.66 -15.47 -2.05
CA GLU A 114 12.30 -15.61 -3.46
C GLU A 114 12.50 -14.30 -4.20
N ASP A 115 12.69 -14.40 -5.52
CA ASP A 115 12.54 -13.28 -6.43
C ASP A 115 11.05 -13.05 -6.71
N ARG A 116 10.58 -11.83 -6.45
CA ARG A 116 9.23 -11.40 -6.77
C ARG A 116 9.27 -10.24 -7.75
N GLU A 117 8.39 -10.31 -8.73
CA GLU A 117 8.12 -9.27 -9.71
C GLU A 117 6.68 -8.78 -9.53
N SER A 118 6.44 -7.50 -9.76
CA SER A 118 5.08 -6.95 -9.71
C SER A 118 4.88 -5.85 -10.73
N TYR A 119 3.70 -5.84 -11.34
CA TYR A 119 3.17 -4.67 -12.01
C TYR A 119 2.35 -3.87 -11.02
N ILE A 120 2.76 -2.62 -10.82
CA ILE A 120 2.09 -1.69 -9.93
C ILE A 120 1.65 -0.46 -10.70
N GLN A 121 0.61 0.20 -10.20
CA GLN A 121 0.23 1.53 -10.65
C GLN A 121 0.40 2.52 -9.51
N LEU A 122 1.19 3.58 -9.72
CA LEU A 122 1.32 4.63 -8.73
C LEU A 122 0.03 5.41 -8.59
N VAL A 123 -0.17 5.95 -7.40
CA VAL A 123 -1.35 6.74 -7.06
C VAL A 123 -0.91 8.10 -6.55
N TYR A 124 -1.44 9.16 -7.16
CA TYR A 124 -1.35 10.49 -6.60
C TYR A 124 -2.41 10.67 -5.52
N LEU A 125 -1.97 10.65 -4.26
CA LEU A 125 -2.80 10.79 -3.07
C LEU A 125 -2.24 11.89 -2.13
N PRO A 126 -2.62 13.16 -2.33
CA PRO A 126 -2.04 14.31 -1.61
C PRO A 126 -2.16 14.24 -0.08
N SER A 127 -3.18 13.55 0.42
CA SER A 127 -3.43 13.44 1.85
C SER A 127 -2.46 12.49 2.56
N MET A 128 -1.72 11.64 1.84
CA MET A 128 -0.77 10.69 2.41
C MET A 128 0.33 11.39 3.22
N GLU A 129 0.99 12.39 2.64
CA GLU A 129 2.06 13.13 3.33
C GLU A 129 1.52 13.87 4.57
N LYS A 130 0.32 14.47 4.46
CA LYS A 130 -0.34 15.15 5.57
C LYS A 130 -0.68 14.18 6.69
N PHE A 131 -1.13 12.97 6.34
CA PHE A 131 -1.43 11.90 7.28
C PHE A 131 -0.17 11.47 8.04
N TYR A 132 0.90 11.06 7.34
CA TYR A 132 2.13 10.60 7.98
C TYR A 132 2.80 11.68 8.83
N LYS A 133 2.76 12.94 8.41
CA LYS A 133 3.24 14.07 9.23
C LYS A 133 2.46 14.22 10.55
N ARG A 134 1.15 13.98 10.55
CA ARG A 134 0.33 14.05 11.77
C ARG A 134 0.46 12.79 12.61
N LEU A 135 0.52 11.62 11.98
CA LEU A 135 0.76 10.33 12.63
C LEU A 135 2.09 10.34 13.39
N ASN A 136 3.18 10.78 12.74
CA ASN A 136 4.50 10.89 13.37
C ASN A 136 4.50 11.80 14.60
N LYS A 137 3.71 12.88 14.60
CA LYS A 137 3.53 13.74 15.78
C LYS A 137 2.78 13.02 16.92
N LEU A 138 1.75 12.25 16.59
CA LEU A 138 0.99 11.48 17.59
C LEU A 138 1.83 10.37 18.20
N LEU A 139 2.59 9.65 17.39
CA LEU A 139 3.40 8.51 17.80
C LEU A 139 4.79 8.90 18.33
N LYS A 140 5.23 10.15 18.12
CA LYS A 140 6.60 10.63 18.35
C LYS A 140 7.63 9.80 17.59
N THR A 141 7.35 9.55 16.31
CA THR A 141 8.17 8.75 15.39
C THR A 141 8.62 9.57 14.18
N SER A 142 9.43 8.96 13.31
CA SER A 142 9.89 9.53 12.04
C SER A 142 9.69 8.54 10.89
N LEU A 143 8.49 7.94 10.81
CA LEU A 143 8.12 7.01 9.74
C LEU A 143 8.19 7.73 8.38
N PRO A 144 8.78 7.11 7.35
CA PRO A 144 8.70 7.64 5.99
C PRO A 144 7.24 7.67 5.52
N THR A 145 6.94 8.55 4.58
CA THR A 145 5.64 8.54 3.91
C THR A 145 5.61 7.38 2.93
N GLN A 146 4.64 6.48 3.08
CA GLN A 146 4.46 5.35 2.18
C GLN A 146 4.16 5.83 0.75
N VAL A 147 4.76 5.17 -0.24
CA VAL A 147 4.49 5.43 -1.67
C VAL A 147 3.11 4.85 -2.01
N PRO A 148 2.11 5.67 -2.35
CA PRO A 148 0.77 5.17 -2.66
C PRO A 148 0.80 4.46 -4.01
N HIS A 149 0.39 3.20 -4.04
CA HIS A 149 0.34 2.39 -5.25
C HIS A 149 -0.75 1.31 -5.12
N VAL A 150 -1.09 0.70 -6.26
CA VAL A 150 -1.93 -0.50 -6.35
C VAL A 150 -1.15 -1.60 -7.04
N THR A 151 -1.10 -2.79 -6.43
CA THR A 151 -0.56 -3.99 -7.09
C THR A 151 -1.58 -4.51 -8.10
N LEU A 152 -1.19 -4.54 -9.38
CA LEU A 152 -2.03 -5.03 -10.48
C LEU A 152 -1.81 -6.52 -10.73
N PHE A 153 -0.55 -6.92 -10.84
CA PHE A 153 -0.14 -8.29 -11.12
C PHE A 153 1.11 -8.64 -10.32
N THR A 154 1.27 -9.92 -9.99
CA THR A 154 2.44 -10.43 -9.25
C THR A 154 2.92 -11.74 -9.86
N LYS A 155 4.24 -11.91 -9.89
CA LYS A 155 4.92 -13.14 -10.27
C LYS A 155 5.96 -13.47 -9.21
N GLY A 156 5.97 -14.70 -8.74
CA GLY A 156 6.89 -15.18 -7.70
C GLY A 156 7.13 -16.67 -7.87
N GLU A 157 8.21 -17.16 -7.28
CA GLU A 157 8.65 -18.55 -7.38
C GLU A 157 7.71 -19.49 -6.62
N TYR A 158 7.13 -19.02 -5.52
CA TYR A 158 6.23 -19.79 -4.68
C TYR A 158 4.77 -19.34 -4.82
N LYS A 159 3.86 -20.33 -4.85
CA LYS A 159 2.42 -20.06 -4.76
C LYS A 159 2.10 -19.62 -3.34
N ASN A 160 2.17 -18.32 -3.07
CA ASN A 160 1.65 -17.74 -1.83
C ASN A 160 0.22 -17.23 -2.08
N PRO A 161 -0.82 -17.83 -1.47
CA PRO A 161 -2.19 -17.36 -1.61
C PRO A 161 -2.51 -16.11 -0.78
N ASP A 162 -1.64 -15.72 0.17
CA ASP A 162 -1.95 -14.73 1.21
C ASP A 162 -1.31 -13.34 0.96
N TYR A 163 -0.30 -13.22 0.09
CA TYR A 163 0.46 -11.97 -0.12
C TYR A 163 0.56 -11.59 -1.59
N TYR A 164 -0.20 -10.58 -2.01
CA TYR A 164 -0.19 -10.07 -3.38
C TYR A 164 0.61 -8.76 -3.48
N GLY A 165 1.89 -8.88 -3.84
CA GLY A 165 2.75 -7.75 -4.21
C GLY A 165 4.09 -7.66 -3.47
N ILE A 166 4.81 -6.59 -3.76
CA ILE A 166 6.05 -6.18 -3.12
C ILE A 166 5.72 -4.98 -2.22
N PRO A 167 5.96 -5.03 -0.89
CA PRO A 167 5.74 -3.89 -0.04
C PRO A 167 6.74 -2.78 -0.37
N ILE A 168 6.26 -1.52 -0.35
CA ILE A 168 7.04 -0.32 -0.66
C ILE A 168 6.71 0.74 0.41
N HIS A 169 7.60 0.91 1.37
CA HIS A 169 7.39 1.71 2.57
C HIS A 169 7.84 3.17 2.44
N SER A 170 8.67 3.46 1.44
CA SER A 170 9.25 4.80 1.25
C SER A 170 9.60 5.08 -0.21
N LYS A 171 9.87 6.35 -0.53
CA LYS A 171 10.32 6.75 -1.87
C LYS A 171 11.72 6.22 -2.15
N GLU A 172 12.57 6.23 -1.14
CA GLU A 172 13.92 5.70 -1.19
C GLU A 172 13.91 4.20 -1.50
N GLU A 173 13.01 3.45 -0.86
CA GLU A 173 12.81 2.03 -1.17
C GLU A 173 12.31 1.85 -2.61
N PHE A 174 11.28 2.60 -3.02
CA PHE A 174 10.77 2.52 -4.39
C PHE A 174 11.88 2.75 -5.43
N ASP A 175 12.72 3.77 -5.22
CA ASP A 175 13.82 4.10 -6.12
C ASP A 175 14.89 3.01 -6.15
N SER A 176 15.15 2.35 -5.01
CA SER A 176 16.09 1.24 -4.93
C SER A 176 15.65 -0.03 -5.66
N LEU A 177 14.38 -0.11 -6.08
CA LEU A 177 13.86 -1.22 -6.88
C LEU A 177 14.11 -1.07 -8.39
N ASP A 178 14.77 0.01 -8.81
CA ASP A 178 15.03 0.36 -10.22
C ASP A 178 13.76 0.22 -11.11
N PRO A 179 12.67 0.93 -10.77
CA PRO A 179 11.36 0.71 -11.37
C PRO A 179 11.36 1.05 -12.87
N VAL A 180 10.85 0.12 -13.69
CA VAL A 180 10.77 0.29 -15.14
C VAL A 180 9.36 0.71 -15.54
N ILE A 181 9.22 1.85 -16.22
CA ILE A 181 7.94 2.31 -16.77
C ILE A 181 7.46 1.32 -17.83
N ILE A 182 6.20 0.89 -17.76
CA ILE A 182 5.66 -0.11 -18.71
C ILE A 182 4.55 0.42 -19.62
N GLU A 183 3.82 1.46 -19.20
CA GLU A 183 2.75 2.16 -19.95
C GLU A 183 2.52 3.51 -19.31
#